data_AF-A0AA45WPK0-F1
#
_entry.id   AF-A0AA45WPK0-F1
#
_cell.length_a   1.000
_cell.length_b   1.000
_cell.length_c   1.000
_cell.angle_alpha   90.00
_cell.angle_beta   90.00
_cell.angle_gamma   90.00
#
_symmetry.space_group_name_H-M   'P 1'
#
loop_
_entity.id
_entity.type
_entity.pdbx_description
1 polymer ?
#
loop_
_entity_poly.entity_id
_entity_poly.type
_entity_poly.pdbx_seq_one_letter_code
_entity_poly.pdbx_strand_id
1 'polypeptide(L)'
;MEKRTIKDVSEVKKTEEGVVIEIKDNTVEAEKVKEIVENCQTGKCDCMTEEMKQKVQFMDFKAEKGKIAIEIKGDLTEQEIKEAMARSKKEL
;
A
#
# COMPACT_ATOMS: atom_id res chain seq x y z
N MET A 1 -5.31 -21.86 9.09
CA MET A 1 -4.75 -20.52 9.30
C MET A 1 -5.10 -19.72 8.05
N GLU A 2 -6.04 -18.79 8.15
CA GLU A 2 -6.38 -17.91 7.04
C GLU A 2 -5.19 -17.00 6.77
N LYS A 3 -4.60 -17.12 5.60
CA LYS A 3 -3.49 -16.28 5.14
C LYS A 3 -4.08 -14.91 4.79
N ARG A 4 -4.00 -13.94 5.71
CA ARG A 4 -4.47 -12.57 5.48
C ARG A 4 -3.35 -11.76 4.86
N THR A 5 -3.65 -10.97 3.84
CA THR A 5 -2.70 -10.06 3.19
C THR A 5 -3.03 -8.61 3.52
N ILE A 6 -2.10 -7.71 3.23
CA ILE A 6 -2.32 -6.27 3.40
C ILE A 6 -3.58 -5.78 2.66
N LYS A 7 -3.93 -6.40 1.51
CA LYS A 7 -5.12 -6.07 0.73
C LYS A 7 -6.42 -6.39 1.48
N ASP A 8 -6.45 -7.47 2.26
CA ASP A 8 -7.67 -7.92 2.95
C ASP A 8 -8.03 -7.02 4.14
N VAL A 9 -7.01 -6.38 4.72
CA VAL A 9 -7.14 -5.52 5.91
C VAL A 9 -7.06 -4.03 5.59
N SER A 10 -7.00 -3.66 4.31
CA SER A 10 -6.86 -2.27 3.88
C SER A 10 -7.94 -1.86 2.89
N GLU A 11 -8.20 -0.56 2.86
CA GLU A 11 -9.10 0.09 1.93
C GLU A 11 -8.31 1.06 1.07
N VAL A 12 -8.35 0.84 -0.24
CA VAL A 12 -7.74 1.74 -1.22
C VAL A 12 -8.80 2.75 -1.64
N LYS A 13 -8.44 4.04 -1.57
CA LYS A 13 -9.29 5.17 -1.98
C LYS A 13 -8.56 6.08 -2.93
N LYS A 14 -9.21 6.49 -4.02
CA LYS A 14 -8.68 7.55 -4.88
C LYS A 14 -8.75 8.90 -4.16
N THR A 15 -7.72 9.70 -4.32
CA THR A 15 -7.69 11.10 -3.92
C THR A 15 -7.46 11.98 -5.16
N GLU A 16 -7.66 13.29 -5.05
CA GLU A 16 -7.39 14.21 -6.15
C GLU A 16 -5.93 14.20 -6.59
N GLU A 17 -5.02 13.91 -5.66
CA GLU A 17 -3.57 13.90 -5.90
C GLU A 17 -3.01 12.49 -6.20
N GLY A 18 -3.85 11.44 -6.12
CA GLY A 18 -3.45 10.05 -6.37
C GLY A 18 -4.32 9.04 -5.64
N VAL A 19 -3.74 8.28 -4.72
CA VAL A 19 -4.39 7.18 -4.00
C VAL A 19 -3.93 7.13 -2.54
N VAL A 20 -4.85 6.82 -1.62
CA VAL A 20 -4.54 6.51 -0.22
C VAL A 20 -4.98 5.09 0.12
N ILE A 21 -4.15 4.38 0.87
CA ILE A 21 -4.41 3.02 1.36
C ILE A 21 -4.54 3.11 2.87
N GLU A 22 -5.75 2.92 3.40
CA GLU A 22 -6.02 2.96 4.84
C GLU A 22 -6.14 1.53 5.41
N ILE A 23 -5.34 1.19 6.41
CA ILE A 23 -5.48 -0.09 7.11
C ILE A 23 -6.68 0.00 8.07
N LYS A 24 -7.69 -0.84 7.85
CA LYS A 24 -8.92 -0.89 8.65
C LYS A 24 -8.79 -1.81 9.86
N ASP A 25 -7.89 -2.78 9.79
CA ASP A 25 -7.69 -3.76 10.85
C ASP A 25 -6.70 -3.23 11.90
N ASN A 26 -7.18 -3.04 13.14
CA ASN A 26 -6.38 -2.53 14.26
C ASN A 26 -5.48 -3.59 14.90
N THR A 27 -5.55 -4.85 14.45
CA THR A 27 -4.63 -5.93 14.88
C THR A 27 -3.33 -5.91 14.08
N VAL A 28 -3.26 -5.11 13.01
CA VAL A 28 -2.11 -5.00 12.15
C VAL A 28 -1.10 -4.02 12.75
N GLU A 29 0.11 -4.51 13.01
CA GLU A 29 1.19 -3.69 13.54
C GLU A 29 1.74 -2.73 12.48
N ALA A 30 1.94 -1.46 12.87
CA ALA A 30 2.48 -0.44 11.99
C ALA A 30 3.85 -0.81 11.42
N GLU A 31 4.69 -1.50 12.21
CA GLU A 31 6.01 -1.96 11.78
C GLU A 31 5.91 -2.99 10.64
N LYS A 32 4.97 -3.94 10.70
CA LYS A 32 4.75 -4.91 9.62
C LYS A 32 4.35 -4.21 8.33
N VAL A 33 3.41 -3.25 8.42
CA VAL A 33 2.97 -2.50 7.23
C VAL A 33 4.10 -1.65 6.69
N LYS A 34 4.84 -0.98 7.57
CA LYS A 34 5.99 -0.16 7.20
C LYS A 34 7.04 -1.01 6.49
N GLU A 35 7.37 -2.20 6.98
CA GLU A 35 8.32 -3.09 6.30
C GLU A 35 7.82 -3.52 4.92
N ILE A 36 6.52 -3.79 4.76
CA ILE A 36 5.93 -4.11 3.46
C ILE A 36 6.07 -2.92 2.50
N VAL A 37 5.75 -1.71 2.96
CA VAL A 37 5.82 -0.45 2.19
C VAL A 37 7.25 -0.05 1.87
N GLU A 38 8.18 -0.17 2.82
CA GLU A 38 9.61 0.11 2.60
C GLU A 38 10.19 -0.83 1.55
N ASN A 39 9.76 -2.09 1.52
CA ASN A 39 10.14 -2.99 0.44
C ASN A 39 9.56 -2.55 -0.92
N CYS A 40 8.35 -1.97 -0.95
CA CYS A 40 7.80 -1.33 -2.16
C CYS A 40 8.64 -0.12 -2.60
N GLN A 41 8.98 0.77 -1.67
CA GLN A 41 9.72 2.01 -1.95
C GLN A 41 11.17 1.77 -2.36
N THR A 42 11.85 0.81 -1.73
CA THR A 42 13.24 0.44 -2.06
C THR A 42 13.37 -0.34 -3.36
N GLY A 43 12.26 -0.56 -4.09
CA GLY A 43 12.24 -1.33 -5.33
C GLY A 43 12.40 -2.83 -5.13
N LYS A 44 12.43 -3.31 -3.88
CA LYS A 44 12.50 -4.74 -3.52
C LYS A 44 11.17 -5.47 -3.66
N CYS A 45 10.10 -4.76 -4.03
CA CYS A 45 8.81 -5.36 -4.30
C CYS A 45 8.51 -5.35 -5.81
N ASP A 46 8.12 -6.51 -6.32
CA ASP A 46 7.58 -6.73 -7.66
C ASP A 46 6.09 -6.38 -7.77
N CYS A 47 5.54 -5.67 -6.78
CA CYS A 47 4.13 -5.34 -6.71
C CYS A 47 3.73 -4.37 -7.82
N MET A 48 4.56 -3.36 -8.10
CA MET A 48 4.28 -2.31 -9.10
C MET A 48 5.06 -2.55 -10.39
N THR A 49 4.39 -2.38 -11.54
CA THR A 49 5.05 -2.35 -12.85
C THR A 49 5.93 -1.10 -12.98
N GLU A 50 6.86 -1.11 -13.94
CA GLU A 50 7.66 0.09 -14.24
C GLU A 50 6.79 1.30 -14.59
N GLU A 51 5.69 1.07 -15.33
CA GLU A 51 4.73 2.13 -15.67
C GLU A 51 4.10 2.75 -14.42
N MET A 52 3.66 1.94 -13.46
CA MET A 52 3.15 2.45 -12.18
C MET A 52 4.22 3.20 -11.39
N LYS A 53 5.45 2.68 -11.36
CA LYS A 53 6.58 3.35 -10.68
C LYS A 53 6.88 4.73 -11.28
N GLN A 54 6.70 4.91 -12.60
CA GLN A 54 6.84 6.20 -13.26
C GLN A 54 5.68 7.15 -12.96
N LYS A 55 4.47 6.62 -12.74
CA LYS A 55 3.29 7.39 -12.35
C LYS A 55 3.34 7.87 -10.90
N VAL A 56 4.02 7.14 -10.01
CA VAL A 56 4.27 7.56 -8.61
C VAL A 56 5.18 8.79 -8.62
N GLN A 57 4.65 9.92 -8.14
CA GLN A 57 5.44 11.12 -7.90
C GLN A 57 5.90 11.21 -6.45
N PHE A 58 5.09 10.70 -5.52
CA PHE A 58 5.37 10.75 -4.10
C PHE A 58 4.71 9.58 -3.39
N MET A 59 5.38 9.02 -2.38
CA MET A 59 4.79 7.99 -1.52
C MET A 59 5.19 8.28 -0.07
N ASP A 60 4.20 8.31 0.81
CA ASP A 60 4.36 8.58 2.22
C ASP A 60 3.62 7.56 3.07
N PHE A 61 4.18 7.26 4.23
CA PHE A 61 3.58 6.34 5.20
C PHE A 61 3.21 7.13 6.46
N LYS A 62 1.92 7.12 6.79
CA LYS A 62 1.36 7.79 7.96
C LYS A 62 0.90 6.74 8.96
N ALA A 63 1.45 6.78 10.17
CA ALA A 63 0.97 5.99 11.29
C ALA A 63 0.65 6.94 12.45
N GLU A 64 -0.64 7.13 12.74
CA GLU A 64 -1.10 8.04 13.79
C GLU A 64 -2.12 7.35 14.70
N LYS A 65 -1.84 7.30 16.01
CA LYS A 65 -2.77 6.77 17.04
C LYS A 65 -3.32 5.36 16.73
N GLY A 66 -2.48 4.48 16.18
CA GLY A 66 -2.84 3.11 15.82
C GLY A 66 -3.55 2.97 14.46
N LYS A 67 -3.78 4.07 13.74
CA LYS A 67 -4.26 4.05 12.36
C LYS A 67 -3.08 4.16 11.40
N ILE A 68 -3.06 3.30 10.41
CA ILE A 68 -2.00 3.24 9.41
C ILE A 68 -2.59 3.61 8.06
N ALA A 69 -1.95 4.53 7.35
CA ALA A 69 -2.32 4.96 6.02
C ALA A 69 -1.07 5.13 5.15
N ILE A 70 -1.19 4.81 3.86
CA ILE A 70 -0.13 4.99 2.87
C ILE A 70 -0.68 5.93 1.82
N GLU A 71 -0.09 7.11 1.67
CA GLU A 71 -0.44 8.05 0.62
C GLU A 71 0.51 7.87 -0.55
N ILE A 72 -0.05 7.78 -1.75
CA ILE A 72 0.69 7.66 -3.00
C ILE A 72 0.16 8.77 -3.91
N LYS A 73 0.95 9.81 -4.13
CA LYS A 73 0.61 10.85 -5.10
C LYS A 73 1.16 10.49 -6.47
N GLY A 74 0.37 10.75 -7.50
CA GLY A 74 0.69 10.37 -8.86
C GLY A 74 -0.54 10.07 -9.70
N ASP A 75 -0.30 9.77 -10.97
CA ASP A 75 -1.37 9.39 -11.92
C ASP A 75 -1.70 7.89 -11.77
N LEU A 76 -2.22 7.53 -10.61
CA LEU A 76 -2.55 6.14 -10.26
C LEU A 76 -4.03 6.02 -9.95
N THR A 77 -4.60 4.90 -10.38
CA THR A 77 -5.97 4.53 -10.08
C THR A 77 -6.04 3.53 -8.92
N GLU A 78 -7.20 3.47 -8.28
CA GLU A 78 -7.46 2.48 -7.24
C GLU A 78 -7.30 1.05 -7.75
N GLN A 79 -7.66 0.78 -9.02
CA GLN A 79 -7.50 -0.54 -9.63
C GLN A 79 -6.03 -0.92 -9.76
N GLU A 80 -5.18 -0.02 -10.29
CA GLU A 80 -3.75 -0.29 -10.43
C GLU A 80 -3.10 -0.62 -9.07
N ILE A 81 -3.43 0.15 -8.03
CA ILE A 81 -2.95 -0.13 -6.67
C ILE A 81 -3.46 -1.47 -6.14
N LYS A 82 -4.75 -1.78 -6.32
CA LYS A 82 -5.33 -3.07 -5.90
C LYS A 82 -4.67 -4.24 -6.63
N GLU A 83 -4.38 -4.10 -7.92
CA GLU A 83 -3.67 -5.11 -8.70
C GLU A 83 -2.23 -5.28 -8.23
N ALA A 84 -1.52 -4.19 -7.95
CA ALA A 84 -0.18 -4.24 -7.40
C ALA A 84 -0.14 -4.94 -6.03
N MET A 85 -1.08 -4.59 -5.15
CA MET A 85 -1.22 -5.25 -3.86
C MET A 85 -1.62 -6.72 -3.99
N ALA A 86 -2.43 -7.09 -4.99
CA ALA A 86 -2.78 -8.49 -5.26
C ALA A 86 -1.60 -9.32 -5.81
N ARG A 87 -0.67 -8.68 -6.52
CA ARG A 87 0.61 -9.31 -6.92
C ARG A 87 1.53 -9.53 -5.73
N SER A 88 1.44 -8.67 -4.71
CA SER A 88 2.19 -8.82 -3.48
C SER A 88 1.69 -10.03 -2.70
N LYS A 89 2.48 -11.11 -2.69
CA LYS A 89 2.21 -12.33 -1.91
C LYS A 89 2.58 -12.17 -0.43
N LYS A 90 2.71 -10.95 0.08
CA LYS A 90 3.15 -10.72 1.46
C LYS A 90 2.01 -10.97 2.45
N GLU A 91 2.23 -11.98 3.29
CA GLU A 91 1.34 -12.39 4.37
C GLU A 91 1.59 -11.47 5.60
N LEU A 92 0.52 -11.14 6.33
CA LEU A 92 0.56 -10.35 7.56
C LEU A 92 0.62 -11.23 8.82
#